data_AF-A0A6N2VB61-F1
#
_entry.id   AF-A0A6N2VB61-F1
#
_cell.length_a   1.000
_cell.length_b   1.000
_cell.length_c   1.000
_cell.angle_alpha   90.00
_cell.angle_beta   90.00
_cell.angle_gamma   90.00
#
_symmetry.space_group_name_H-M   'P 1'
#
loop_
_entity.id
_entity.type
_entity.pdbx_description
1 polymer ?
#
loop_
_entity_poly.entity_id
_entity_poly.type
_entity_poly.pdbx_seq_one_letter_code
_entity_poly.pdbx_strand_id
1 'polypeptide(L)' 'MTKEELKHLLVKTEEYTQEQVDDMSGYELLDAMLKWEGICGYTRQILRWAKAAYESDK' A
#
# COMPACT_ATOMS: atom_id res chain seq x y z
N MET A 1 -3.88 1.43 10.92
CA MET A 1 -2.61 1.73 10.22
C MET A 1 -2.77 3.06 9.50
N THR A 2 -1.84 3.99 9.69
CA THR A 2 -1.75 5.28 9.00
C THR A 2 -0.81 5.20 7.80
N LYS A 3 -0.79 6.24 6.95
CA LYS A 3 0.16 6.32 5.82
C LYS A 3 1.61 6.32 6.31
N GLU A 4 1.92 7.03 7.39
CA GLU A 4 3.27 7.12 7.95
C GLU A 4 3.73 5.79 8.55
N GLU A 5 2.83 5.06 9.23
CA GLU A 5 3.12 3.69 9.70
C GLU A 5 3.44 2.74 8.54
N LEU A 6 2.72 2.86 7.41
CA LEU A 6 2.97 2.06 6.22
C LEU A 6 4.34 2.37 5.59
N LYS A 7 4.72 3.64 5.49
CA LYS A 7 6.05 4.04 5.01
C LYS A 7 7.16 3.45 5.88
N HIS A 8 7.02 3.54 7.21
CA HIS A 8 7.99 2.95 8.14
C HIS A 8 8.11 1.43 7.99
N LEU A 9 7.01 0.73 7.70
CA LEU A 9 7.05 -0.71 7.42
C LEU A 9 7.82 -1.02 6.15
N LEU A 10 7.60 -0.25 5.07
CA LEU A 10 8.32 -0.42 3.81
C LEU A 10 9.81 -0.13 3.94
N VAL A 11 10.22 0.84 4.76
CA VAL A 11 11.65 1.08 5.03
C VAL A 11 12.28 -0.09 5.81
N LYS A 12 11.52 -0.72 6.71
CA LYS A 12 11.99 -1.89 7.49
C LYS A 12 12.18 -3.15 6.65
N THR A 13 11.65 -3.23 5.44
CA THR A 13 11.92 -4.36 4.54
C THR A 13 13.32 -4.30 3.95
N GLU A 14 14.05 -3.19 4.15
CA GLU A 14 15.37 -2.89 3.56
C GLU A 14 15.35 -2.77 2.01
N GLU A 15 14.18 -2.87 1.38
CA GLU A 15 14.01 -2.71 -0.08
C GLU A 15 13.79 -1.25 -0.49
N TYR A 16 13.36 -0.39 0.44
CA TYR A 16 13.04 1.01 0.19
C TYR A 16 13.75 1.95 1.16
N THR A 17 14.21 3.09 0.66
CA THR A 17 14.70 4.19 1.50
C THR A 17 13.56 5.10 1.95
N GLN A 18 13.82 5.89 2.99
CA GLN A 18 12.85 6.89 3.47
C GLN A 18 12.46 7.89 2.38
N GLU A 19 13.44 8.36 1.60
CA GLU A 19 13.22 9.29 0.49
C GLU A 19 12.32 8.68 -0.60
N GLN A 20 12.53 7.40 -0.93
CA GLN A 20 11.70 6.69 -1.90
C GLN A 20 10.24 6.60 -1.45
N VAL A 21 9.98 6.20 -0.20
CA VAL A 21 8.60 6.05 0.31
C VAL A 21 7.90 7.39 0.54
N ASP A 22 8.65 8.47 0.73
CA ASP A 22 8.08 9.81 0.86
C ASP A 22 7.57 10.37 -0.47
N ASP A 23 8.24 10.03 -1.58
CA ASP A 23 7.82 10.39 -2.95
C ASP A 23 6.68 9.50 -3.49
N MET A 24 6.41 8.35 -2.87
CA MET A 24 5.37 7.43 -3.32
C MET A 24 3.95 7.94 -3.04
N SER A 25 3.09 7.82 -4.06
CA SER A 25 1.66 7.98 -3.92
C SER A 25 1.05 6.90 -3.00
N GLY A 26 -0.16 7.14 -2.50
CA GLY A 26 -0.86 6.13 -1.67
C GLY A 26 -1.10 4.80 -2.42
N TYR A 27 -1.26 4.85 -3.74
CA TYR A 27 -1.36 3.65 -4.57
C TYR A 27 -0.04 2.89 -4.61
N GLU A 28 1.08 3.58 -4.82
CA GLU A 28 2.41 2.96 -4.90
C GLU A 28 2.83 2.36 -3.56
N LEU A 29 2.54 3.03 -2.44
CA LEU A 29 2.79 2.48 -1.10
C LEU A 29 2.02 1.17 -0.87
N LEU A 30 0.74 1.13 -1.27
CA LEU A 30 -0.06 -0.09 -1.18
C LEU A 30 0.47 -1.18 -2.11
N ASP A 31 0.84 -0.82 -3.35
CA ASP A 31 1.40 -1.75 -4.34
C ASP A 31 2.71 -2.38 -3.85
N ALA A 32 3.60 -1.58 -3.27
CA ALA A 32 4.87 -2.04 -2.71
C ALA A 32 4.65 -3.01 -1.55
N MET A 33 3.73 -2.68 -0.63
CA MET A 33 3.42 -3.56 0.50
C MET A 33 2.81 -4.88 0.03
N LEU A 34 1.87 -4.84 -0.93
CA LEU A 34 1.27 -6.04 -1.49
C LEU A 34 2.30 -6.91 -2.21
N LYS A 35 3.23 -6.31 -2.96
CA LYS A 35 4.33 -7.04 -3.62
C LYS A 35 5.24 -7.71 -2.61
N TRP A 36 5.57 -7.03 -1.51
CA TRP A 36 6.37 -7.61 -0.43
C TRP A 36 5.68 -8.82 0.21
N GLU A 37 4.35 -8.78 0.36
CA GLU A 37 3.51 -9.93 0.80
C GLU A 37 3.30 -10.99 -0.29
N GLY A 38 3.93 -10.86 -1.46
CA GLY A 38 3.83 -11.80 -2.59
C GLY A 38 2.57 -11.64 -3.45
N ILE A 39 1.80 -10.56 -3.27
CA ILE A 39 0.57 -10.25 -4.02
C ILE A 39 0.89 -9.27 -5.16
N CYS A 40 1.13 -9.79 -6.36
CA CYS A 40 1.52 -8.99 -7.53
C CYS A 40 0.35 -8.74 -8.49
N GLY A 41 0.13 -7.48 -8.87
CA GLY A 41 -0.78 -7.10 -9.98
C GLY A 41 -2.26 -6.93 -9.59
N TYR A 42 -2.62 -7.11 -8.32
CA TYR A 42 -3.99 -7.01 -7.83
C TYR A 42 -4.33 -5.70 -7.12
N THR A 43 -3.38 -4.78 -6.98
CA THR A 43 -3.54 -3.54 -6.19
C THR A 43 -4.80 -2.76 -6.56
N ARG A 44 -5.09 -2.60 -7.86
CA ARG A 44 -6.30 -1.91 -8.34
C ARG A 44 -7.58 -2.67 -7.99
N GLN A 45 -7.59 -3.99 -8.09
CA GLN A 45 -8.72 -4.86 -7.75
C GLN A 45 -8.98 -4.84 -6.24
N ILE A 46 -7.93 -4.94 -5.43
CA ILE A 46 -8.01 -4.88 -3.98
C ILE A 46 -8.59 -3.54 -3.52
N LEU A 47 -8.14 -2.42 -4.10
CA LEU A 47 -8.74 -1.11 -3.80
C LEU A 47 -10.23 -1.05 -4.15
N ARG A 48 -10.63 -1.62 -5.30
CA ARG A 48 -12.05 -1.69 -5.69
C ARG A 48 -12.86 -2.56 -4.74
N TRP A 49 -12.32 -3.71 -4.33
CA TRP A 49 -12.99 -4.60 -3.39
C TRP A 49 -13.10 -3.99 -2.00
N ALA A 50 -12.04 -3.36 -1.49
CA ALA A 50 -12.07 -2.64 -0.23
C ALA A 50 -13.13 -1.53 -0.26
N LYS A 51 -13.16 -0.74 -1.34
CA LYS A 51 -14.19 0.27 -1.54
C LYS A 51 -15.60 -0.34 -1.55
N ALA A 52 -15.82 -1.41 -2.31
CA ALA A 52 -17.11 -2.08 -2.34
C ALA A 52 -17.50 -2.70 -0.98
N ALA A 53 -16.55 -3.25 -0.22
CA ALA A 53 -16.84 -3.88 1.07
C ALA A 53 -17.14 -2.87 2.18
N TYR A 54 -16.47 -1.71 2.17
CA TYR A 54 -16.52 -0.73 3.25
C TYR A 54 -17.27 0.58 2.92
N GLU A 55 -17.57 0.85 1.64
CA GLU A 55 -18.33 2.04 1.21
C GLU A 55 -19.73 1.72 0.64
N SER A 56 -20.22 0.48 0.78
CA SER A 56 -21.57 0.09 0.30
C SER A 56 -22.73 0.44 1.25
N ASP A 57 -22.50 1.10 2.38
CA ASP A 57 -23.57 1.62 3.23
C ASP A 57 -23.64 3.16 3.12
N LYS A 58 -24.45 3.62 2.17
CA LYS A 58 -25.19 4.88 2.27
C LYS A 58 -26.62 4.69 1.84
#